data_AF-A0A955Q393-F1
#
_entry.id   AF-A0A955Q393-F1
#
_cell.length_a   1.000
_cell.length_b   1.000
_cell.length_c   1.000
_cell.angle_alpha   90.00
_cell.angle_beta   90.00
_cell.angle_gamma   90.00
#
_symmetry.space_group_name_H-M   'P 1'
#
loop_
_entity.id
_entity.type
_entity.pdbx_description
1 polymer ?
#
loop_
_entity_poly.entity_id
_entity_poly.type
_entity_poly.pdbx_seq_one_letter_code
_entity_poly.pdbx_strand_id
1 'polypeptide(L)'
;MKTVMIDGIEYRSVESKGKRAVVVVDRGWIFAGDVEENGDRIILSNAVWVFRWSSIGFNGVLSDPKKADIKKMDHNIEIPKASEIFRIPVADGWGL
;
A
#
# COMPACT_ATOMS: atom_id res chain seq x y z
N MET A 1 9.17 -9.23 21.67
CA MET A 1 8.03 -8.34 21.39
C MET A 1 7.63 -7.67 22.69
N LYS A 2 7.68 -6.34 22.80
CA LYS A 2 7.29 -5.62 24.03
C LYS A 2 5.83 -5.17 23.91
N THR A 3 5.03 -5.50 24.92
CA THR A 3 3.65 -5.03 25.08
C THR A 3 3.59 -4.08 26.28
N VAL A 4 2.65 -3.14 26.25
CA VAL A 4 2.38 -2.20 27.33
C VAL A 4 0.89 -2.21 27.63
N MET A 5 0.53 -2.19 28.92
CA MET A 5 -0.84 -2.10 29.39
C MET A 5 -1.14 -0.66 29.81
N ILE A 6 -2.23 -0.08 29.29
CA ILE A 6 -2.74 1.24 29.72
C ILE A 6 -4.25 1.08 29.93
N ASP A 7 -4.72 1.33 31.16
CA ASP A 7 -6.14 1.24 31.55
C ASP A 7 -6.83 -0.08 31.17
N GLY A 8 -6.10 -1.19 31.27
CA GLY A 8 -6.61 -2.53 30.92
C GLY A 8 -6.63 -2.84 29.42
N ILE A 9 -6.17 -1.91 28.58
CA ILE A 9 -6.01 -2.10 27.13
C ILE A 9 -4.56 -2.50 26.83
N GLU A 10 -4.40 -3.58 26.06
CA GLU A 10 -3.09 -4.07 25.61
C GLU A 10 -2.66 -3.34 24.33
N TYR A 11 -1.50 -2.68 24.39
CA TYR A 11 -0.86 -2.04 23.26
C TYR A 11 0.39 -2.83 22.85
N ARG A 12 0.59 -2.98 21.54
CA ARG A 12 1.77 -3.62 20.95
C ARG A 12 2.37 -2.75 19.86
N SER A 13 3.70 -2.76 19.70
CA SER A 13 4.30 -2.18 18.50
C SER A 13 3.88 -3.00 17.29
N VAL A 14 3.29 -2.35 16.29
CA VAL A 14 3.07 -2.96 14.98
C VAL A 14 4.40 -2.87 14.25
N GLU A 15 5.08 -4.01 14.05
CA GLU A 15 6.21 -4.06 13.14
C GLU A 15 5.69 -3.70 11.74
N SER A 16 6.14 -2.57 11.19
CA SER A 16 5.83 -2.21 9.81
C SER A 16 6.45 -3.26 8.90
N LYS A 17 5.61 -4.02 8.18
CA LYS A 17 6.07 -4.87 7.08
C LYS A 17 6.64 -3.97 5.99
N GLY A 18 7.93 -3.69 6.03
CA GLY A 18 8.62 -2.86 5.04
C GLY A 18 8.06 -1.44 4.91
N LYS A 19 8.52 -0.73 3.87
CA LYS A 19 7.95 0.57 3.44
C LYS A 19 6.89 0.39 2.34
N ARG A 20 6.69 -0.82 1.84
CA ARG A 20 5.82 -1.05 0.68
C ARG A 20 4.35 -1.10 1.07
N ALA A 21 3.51 -0.40 0.33
CA ALA A 21 2.06 -0.42 0.53
C ALA A 21 1.30 -0.43 -0.80
N VAL A 22 0.13 -1.06 -0.79
CA VAL A 22 -0.91 -0.87 -1.80
C VAL A 22 -1.75 0.33 -1.37
N VAL A 23 -1.80 1.38 -2.21
CA VAL A 23 -2.51 2.64 -1.96
C VAL A 23 -3.69 2.74 -2.92
N VAL A 24 -4.88 2.92 -2.37
CA VAL A 24 -6.10 3.20 -3.12
C VAL A 24 -6.36 4.68 -3.08
N VAL A 25 -6.44 5.30 -4.26
CA VAL A 25 -6.67 6.73 -4.41
C VAL A 25 -8.04 7.00 -5.03
N ASP A 26 -8.49 8.24 -4.89
CA ASP A 26 -9.77 8.71 -5.42
C ASP A 26 -10.02 8.28 -6.87
N ARG A 27 -11.28 7.99 -7.20
CA ARG A 27 -11.74 7.39 -8.47
C ARG A 27 -11.24 5.97 -8.75
N GLY A 28 -10.75 5.26 -7.74
CA GLY A 28 -10.51 3.82 -7.79
C GLY A 28 -9.19 3.40 -8.46
N TRP A 29 -8.24 4.33 -8.59
CA TRP A 29 -6.88 3.98 -9.00
C TRP A 29 -6.17 3.29 -7.84
N ILE A 30 -5.40 2.25 -8.15
CA ILE A 30 -4.71 1.44 -7.16
C ILE A 30 -3.25 1.34 -7.57
N PHE A 31 -2.36 1.86 -6.73
CA PHE A 31 -0.92 1.77 -6.91
C PHE A 31 -0.31 0.94 -5.79
N ALA A 32 0.90 0.43 -6.00
CA ALA A 32 1.72 -0.08 -4.92
C ALA A 32 3.15 0.40 -5.10
N GLY A 33 3.83 0.68 -4.00
CA GLY A 33 5.18 1.24 -4.02
C GLY A 33 5.77 1.37 -2.63
N ASP A 34 7.04 1.72 -2.57
CA ASP A 34 7.73 2.02 -1.33
C ASP A 34 7.36 3.45 -0.94
N VAL A 35 6.73 3.59 0.22
CA VAL A 35 6.09 4.81 0.71
C VAL A 35 7.11 5.74 1.33
N GLU A 36 7.04 7.00 0.92
CA GLU A 36 7.62 8.14 1.61
C GLU A 36 6.57 9.24 1.80
N GLU A 37 6.54 9.82 3.00
CA GLU A 37 5.67 10.94 3.34
C GLU A 37 6.43 12.25 3.14
N ASN A 38 5.97 13.12 2.23
CA ASN A 38 6.61 14.41 1.94
C ASN A 38 5.56 15.53 1.94
N GLY A 39 5.45 16.25 3.06
CA GLY A 39 4.51 17.37 3.19
C GLY A 39 3.05 16.93 3.02
N ASP A 40 2.38 17.49 2.00
CA ASP A 40 0.99 17.15 1.58
C ASP A 40 0.93 16.00 0.57
N ARG A 41 2.08 15.36 0.28
CA ARG A 41 2.21 14.27 -0.70
C ARG A 41 2.66 12.96 -0.08
N ILE A 42 2.24 11.88 -0.72
CA ILE A 42 2.73 10.52 -0.55
C ILE A 42 3.49 10.19 -1.83
N ILE A 43 4.77 9.87 -1.70
CA ILE A 43 5.62 9.48 -2.82
C ILE A 43 5.73 7.97 -2.81
N LEU A 44 5.36 7.34 -3.93
CA LEU A 44 5.59 5.92 -4.17
C LEU A 44 6.78 5.77 -5.11
N SER A 45 7.87 5.22 -4.59
CA SER A 45 9.00 4.75 -5.40
C SER A 45 8.86 3.25 -5.72
N ASN A 46 9.58 2.75 -6.73
CA ASN A 46 9.42 1.38 -7.24
C ASN A 46 7.94 1.03 -7.49
N ALA A 47 7.23 1.99 -8.10
CA ALA A 47 5.79 1.98 -8.17
C ALA A 47 5.27 1.04 -9.25
N VAL A 48 4.12 0.43 -8.97
CA VAL A 48 3.33 -0.35 -9.91
C VAL A 48 1.88 0.10 -9.87
N TRP A 49 1.21 0.04 -11.01
CA TRP A 49 -0.21 0.30 -11.15
C TRP A 49 -0.97 -1.02 -11.27
N VAL A 50 -1.95 -1.25 -10.39
CA VAL A 50 -2.88 -2.38 -10.49
C VAL A 50 -3.97 -2.01 -11.52
N PHE A 51 -3.70 -2.31 -12.78
CA PHE A 51 -4.51 -1.88 -13.93
C PHE A 51 -5.85 -2.63 -14.02
N ARG A 52 -5.85 -3.96 -13.84
CA ARG A 52 -7.06 -4.78 -13.97
C ARG A 52 -7.06 -5.92 -12.96
N TRP A 53 -8.14 -6.02 -12.17
CA TRP A 53 -8.25 -6.99 -11.07
C TRP A 53 -9.68 -7.48 -10.79
N SER A 54 -10.67 -7.04 -11.58
CA SER A 54 -12.09 -7.26 -11.27
C SER A 54 -12.50 -8.74 -11.16
N SER A 55 -11.78 -9.67 -11.79
CA SER A 55 -12.08 -11.11 -11.74
C SER A 55 -11.69 -11.79 -10.42
N ILE A 56 -10.83 -11.17 -9.61
CA ILE A 56 -10.30 -11.77 -8.36
C ILE A 56 -10.73 -11.02 -7.10
N GLY A 57 -11.29 -9.81 -7.26
CA GLY A 57 -11.62 -8.92 -6.15
C GLY A 57 -10.37 -8.36 -5.45
N PHE A 58 -10.56 -7.34 -4.62
CA PHE A 58 -9.42 -6.62 -4.01
C PHE A 58 -8.63 -7.50 -3.03
N ASN A 59 -9.31 -8.36 -2.27
CA ASN A 59 -8.63 -9.34 -1.41
C ASN A 59 -7.78 -10.33 -2.23
N GLY A 60 -8.27 -10.72 -3.42
CA GLY A 60 -7.52 -11.55 -4.36
C GLY A 60 -6.22 -10.88 -4.79
N VAL A 61 -6.27 -9.59 -5.13
CA VAL A 61 -5.08 -8.77 -5.47
C VAL A 61 -4.02 -8.87 -4.37
N LEU A 62 -4.41 -8.63 -3.12
CA LEU A 62 -3.48 -8.63 -1.98
C LEU A 62 -2.83 -10.01 -1.76
N SER A 63 -3.64 -11.07 -1.86
CA SER A 63 -3.21 -12.44 -1.60
C SER A 63 -2.29 -13.02 -2.68
N ASP A 64 -2.55 -12.70 -3.95
CA ASP A 64 -1.84 -13.25 -5.11
C ASP A 64 -1.80 -12.21 -6.24
N PRO A 65 -0.87 -11.23 -6.17
CA PRO A 65 -0.80 -10.13 -7.12
C PRO A 65 -0.57 -10.57 -8.57
N LYS A 66 -0.05 -11.78 -8.79
CA LYS A 66 0.20 -12.34 -10.13
C LYS A 66 -1.08 -12.62 -10.92
N LYS A 67 -2.23 -12.68 -10.24
CA LYS A 67 -3.56 -12.84 -10.88
C LYS A 67 -4.18 -11.51 -11.31
N ALA A 68 -3.58 -10.38 -10.94
CA ALA A 68 -3.96 -9.07 -11.43
C ALA A 68 -3.05 -8.65 -12.60
N ASP A 69 -3.55 -7.77 -13.46
CA ASP A 69 -2.69 -7.06 -14.41
C ASP A 69 -2.02 -5.88 -13.70
N ILE A 70 -0.72 -6.03 -13.43
CA ILE A 70 0.10 -5.04 -12.74
C ILE A 70 1.12 -4.47 -13.73
N LYS A 71 1.16 -3.15 -13.86
CA LYS A 71 2.09 -2.42 -14.74
C LYS A 71 3.15 -1.72 -13.91
N LYS A 72 4.43 -1.96 -14.22
CA LYS A 72 5.52 -1.19 -13.63
C LYS A 72 5.45 0.26 -14.12
N MET A 73 5.68 1.20 -13.22
CA MET A 73 5.79 2.61 -13.54
C MET A 73 7.26 2.99 -13.72
N ASP A 74 7.56 3.82 -14.72
CA ASP A 74 8.91 4.33 -14.98
C ASP A 74 9.28 5.54 -14.09
N HIS A 75 8.29 6.08 -13.38
CA HIS A 75 8.43 7.26 -12.54
C HIS A 75 7.82 7.01 -11.16
N ASN A 76 8.27 7.79 -10.19
CA ASN A 76 7.61 7.85 -8.88
C ASN A 76 6.19 8.40 -9.06
N ILE A 77 5.27 7.95 -8.19
CA ILE A 77 3.90 8.45 -8.16
C ILE A 77 3.76 9.38 -6.97
N GLU A 78 3.37 10.63 -7.24
CA GLU A 78 3.09 11.63 -6.21
C GLU A 78 1.58 11.74 -6.01
N ILE A 79 1.11 11.30 -4.84
CA ILE A 79 -0.30 11.26 -4.49
C ILE A 79 -0.57 12.37 -3.47
N PRO A 80 -1.51 13.30 -3.72
CA PRO A 80 -1.99 14.19 -2.67
C PRO A 80 -2.57 13.37 -1.51
N LYS A 81 -2.18 13.67 -0.27
CA LYS A 81 -2.70 12.96 0.92
C LYS A 81 -4.22 12.98 1.00
N ALA A 82 -4.84 14.09 0.59
CA ALA A 82 -6.29 14.23 0.55
C ALA A 82 -6.97 13.31 -0.49
N SER A 83 -6.22 12.74 -1.43
CA SER A 83 -6.72 11.81 -2.44
C SER A 83 -6.52 10.34 -2.07
N GLU A 84 -5.79 10.05 -0.98
CA GLU A 84 -5.72 8.70 -0.44
C GLU A 84 -7.06 8.34 0.21
N ILE A 85 -7.65 7.22 -0.22
CA ILE A 85 -8.81 6.63 0.46
C ILE A 85 -8.32 5.75 1.60
N PHE A 86 -7.39 4.85 1.31
CA PHE A 86 -6.70 4.00 2.29
C PHE A 86 -5.45 3.36 1.68
N ARG A 87 -4.59 2.81 2.53
CA ARG A 87 -3.49 1.93 2.12
C ARG A 87 -3.37 0.69 2.99
N ILE A 88 -2.75 -0.34 2.43
CA ILE A 88 -2.46 -1.62 3.09
C ILE A 88 -0.95 -1.89 2.99
N PRO A 89 -0.23 -1.95 4.13
CA PRO A 89 1.16 -2.39 4.14
C PRO A 89 1.29 -3.82 3.62
N VAL A 90 2.26 -4.05 2.73
CA VAL A 90 2.53 -5.36 2.10
C VAL A 90 4.00 -5.71 2.25
N ALA A 91 4.36 -6.96 1.98
CA ALA A 91 5.75 -7.39 2.02
C ALA A 91 6.58 -6.62 0.97
N ASP A 92 7.89 -6.49 1.25
CA ASP A 92 8.83 -5.94 0.29
C ASP A 92 8.76 -6.71 -1.04
N GLY A 93 8.85 -5.99 -2.17
CA GLY A 93 8.77 -6.57 -3.51
C GLY A 93 7.37 -7.02 -3.96
N TRP A 94 6.31 -6.76 -3.19
CA TRP A 94 4.93 -7.08 -3.61
C TRP A 94 4.59 -6.48 -4.98
N GLY A 95 4.08 -7.30 -5.91
CA GLY A 95 3.66 -6.86 -7.25
C GLY A 95 4.81 -6.50 -8.20
N LEU A 96 6.06 -6.77 -7.83
CA LEU A 96 7.21 -6.72 -8.74
C LEU A 96 7.48 -8.10 -9.39
#